data_AF-A0A343JE03-F1
#
_entry.id   AF-A0A343JE03-F1
#
_cell.length_a   1.000
_cell.length_b   1.000
_cell.length_c   1.000
_cell.angle_alpha   90.00
_cell.angle_beta   90.00
_cell.angle_gamma   90.00
#
_symmetry.space_group_name_H-M   'P 1'
#
loop_
_entity.id
_entity.type
_entity.pdbx_description
1 polymer ?
#
loop_
_entity_poly.entity_id
_entity_poly.type
_entity_poly.pdbx_seq_one_letter_code
_entity_poly.pdbx_strand_id
1 'polypeptide(L)'
;MSKTLILNLRDTKLEGNIIDVGESFGVIYNISKDIFGEIAVDYAASDNKTNIIENDYDTCTMFFYLSSLWSSFSKAKLLEEITKYLKVGGKIYIWDINKEPKQIVNNKIMAVLPSGKIKEFNFKNLNPLSKSSLELNERLLQKYYKIEERKLWEDIHFIKAVKI
;
A
#
# COMPACT_ATOMS: atom_id res chain seq x y z
N MET A 1 12.69 -16.90 -11.68
CA MET A 1 11.63 -17.13 -12.70
C MET A 1 10.55 -16.10 -12.47
N SER A 2 10.03 -15.46 -13.52
CA SER A 2 8.91 -14.53 -13.38
C SER A 2 7.61 -15.31 -13.22
N LYS A 3 6.87 -15.07 -12.14
CA LYS A 3 5.53 -15.62 -11.96
C LYS A 3 4.46 -14.59 -12.25
N THR A 4 3.28 -15.07 -12.63
CA THR A 4 2.08 -14.24 -12.76
C THR A 4 1.23 -14.44 -11.53
N LEU A 5 0.94 -13.36 -10.79
CA LEU A 5 0.10 -13.37 -9.60
C LEU A 5 -1.23 -12.70 -9.92
N ILE A 6 -2.33 -13.34 -9.54
CA ILE A 6 -3.67 -12.79 -9.71
C ILE A 6 -4.11 -12.19 -8.38
N LEU A 7 -4.38 -10.88 -8.38
CA LEU A 7 -4.90 -10.17 -7.22
C LEU A 7 -6.36 -9.82 -7.47
N ASN A 8 -7.28 -10.46 -6.73
CA ASN A 8 -8.71 -10.21 -6.88
C ASN A 8 -9.15 -9.07 -5.94
N LEU A 9 -9.57 -7.95 -6.55
CA LEU A 9 -10.02 -6.73 -5.87
C LEU A 9 -11.52 -6.46 -6.13
N ARG A 10 -12.29 -7.44 -6.62
CA ARG A 10 -13.68 -7.25 -7.02
C ARG A 10 -14.57 -6.68 -5.91
N ASP A 11 -14.32 -7.11 -4.68
CA ASP A 11 -15.10 -6.71 -3.50
C ASP A 11 -14.48 -5.52 -2.76
N THR A 12 -13.41 -4.92 -3.30
CA THR A 12 -12.74 -3.77 -2.68
C THR A 12 -13.59 -2.52 -2.84
N LYS A 13 -13.93 -1.91 -1.70
CA LYS A 13 -14.60 -0.61 -1.62
C LYS A 13 -13.75 0.33 -0.78
N LEU A 14 -13.37 1.46 -1.39
CA LEU A 14 -12.66 2.55 -0.75
C LEU A 14 -13.65 3.72 -0.63
N GLU A 15 -13.73 4.32 0.56
CA GLU A 15 -14.76 5.30 0.88
C GLU A 15 -14.14 6.54 1.53
N GLY A 16 -14.80 7.69 1.35
CA GLY A 16 -14.37 8.98 1.90
C GLY A 16 -13.19 9.60 1.17
N ASN A 17 -12.51 10.51 1.83
CA ASN A 17 -11.32 11.18 1.31
C ASN A 17 -10.14 10.20 1.32
N ILE A 18 -9.65 9.85 0.13
CA ILE A 18 -8.58 8.85 -0.06
C ILE A 18 -7.23 9.53 -0.25
N ILE A 19 -6.23 9.05 0.49
CA ILE A 19 -4.81 9.31 0.26
C ILE A 19 -4.11 8.06 -0.26
N ASP A 20 -3.68 8.09 -1.53
CA ASP A 20 -2.91 7.00 -2.14
C ASP A 20 -1.41 7.22 -1.95
N VAL A 21 -0.69 6.19 -1.51
CA VAL A 21 0.72 6.30 -1.16
C VAL A 21 1.57 5.31 -1.94
N GLY A 22 2.52 5.85 -2.68
CA GLY A 22 3.34 5.08 -3.62
C GLY A 22 2.72 4.98 -5.00
N GLU A 23 3.41 4.28 -5.91
CA GLU A 23 2.87 3.97 -7.22
C GLU A 23 1.82 2.86 -7.11
N SER A 24 0.56 3.17 -7.43
CA SER A 24 -0.52 2.18 -7.45
C SER A 24 -0.78 1.54 -8.80
N PHE A 25 0.06 1.81 -9.81
CA PHE A 25 -0.07 1.29 -11.19
C PHE A 25 -1.44 1.59 -11.82
N GLY A 26 -2.10 2.67 -11.37
CA GLY A 26 -3.46 3.04 -11.74
C GLY A 26 -4.55 2.10 -11.19
N VAL A 27 -4.23 1.15 -10.32
CA VAL A 27 -5.19 0.24 -9.70
C VAL A 27 -6.12 1.00 -8.76
N ILE A 28 -5.57 1.76 -7.82
CA ILE A 28 -6.37 2.51 -6.84
C ILE A 28 -7.24 3.56 -7.53
N TYR A 29 -6.69 4.32 -8.49
CA TYR A 29 -7.47 5.25 -9.33
C TYR A 29 -8.66 4.60 -10.06
N ASN A 30 -8.53 3.33 -10.47
CA ASN A 30 -9.64 2.64 -11.13
C ASN A 30 -10.65 2.03 -10.14
N ILE A 31 -10.26 1.84 -8.87
CA ILE A 31 -11.16 1.40 -7.79
C ILE A 31 -11.93 2.61 -7.22
N SER A 32 -11.24 3.72 -7.00
CA SER A 32 -11.81 4.98 -6.54
C SER A 32 -11.62 6.07 -7.59
N LYS A 33 -12.73 6.51 -8.21
CA LYS A 33 -12.69 7.65 -9.14
C LYS A 33 -12.40 8.99 -8.43
N ASP A 34 -12.58 9.04 -7.12
CA ASP A 34 -12.45 10.23 -6.28
C ASP A 34 -11.17 10.18 -5.41
N ILE A 35 -10.00 10.21 -6.04
CA ILE A 35 -8.73 10.39 -5.32
C ILE A 35 -8.53 11.89 -5.07
N PHE A 36 -8.49 12.29 -3.79
CA PHE A 36 -8.32 13.69 -3.39
C PHE A 36 -6.88 14.04 -3.01
N GLY A 37 -6.05 13.05 -2.67
CA GLY A 37 -4.63 13.24 -2.38
C GLY A 37 -3.76 12.07 -2.82
N GLU A 38 -2.59 12.37 -3.38
CA GLU A 38 -1.56 11.39 -3.73
C GLU A 38 -0.23 11.78 -3.07
N ILE A 39 0.44 10.79 -2.46
CA ILE A 39 1.80 10.91 -1.96
C ILE A 39 2.74 10.17 -2.91
N ALA A 40 3.41 10.94 -3.78
CA ALA A 40 4.51 10.47 -4.61
C ALA A 40 5.82 10.36 -3.78
N VAL A 41 6.66 9.39 -4.14
CA VAL A 41 7.73 8.87 -3.27
C VAL A 41 9.05 9.65 -3.36
N ASP A 42 9.23 10.54 -4.33
CA ASP A 42 10.44 11.36 -4.42
C ASP A 42 10.39 12.54 -3.42
N TYR A 43 10.62 12.25 -2.14
CA TYR A 43 10.91 13.24 -1.10
C TYR A 43 12.34 13.80 -1.20
N ALA A 44 12.77 14.12 -2.41
CA ALA A 44 13.95 14.92 -2.69
C ALA A 44 13.67 15.79 -3.92
N ALA A 45 13.45 17.08 -3.68
CA ALA A 45 13.28 18.13 -4.69
C ALA A 45 11.96 18.13 -5.48
N SER A 46 10.90 18.70 -4.91
CA SER A 46 10.08 19.66 -5.68
C SER A 46 9.18 20.47 -4.74
N ASP A 47 9.08 21.77 -5.01
CA ASP A 47 8.19 22.74 -4.37
C ASP A 47 6.68 22.46 -4.59
N ASN A 48 6.32 21.25 -5.02
CA ASN A 48 4.93 20.82 -5.16
C ASN A 48 4.53 20.01 -3.93
N LYS A 49 4.45 20.67 -2.77
CA LYS A 49 3.62 20.15 -1.68
C LYS A 49 2.20 20.07 -2.22
N THR A 50 1.75 18.88 -2.59
CA THR A 50 0.32 18.58 -2.61
C THR A 50 -0.26 19.06 -1.27
N ASN A 51 -1.40 19.76 -1.30
CA ASN A 51 -2.06 20.32 -0.11
C ASN A 51 -2.62 19.18 0.77
N ILE A 52 -1.74 18.36 1.34
CA ILE A 52 -2.12 17.26 2.22
C ILE A 52 -2.44 17.88 3.57
N ILE A 53 -3.71 17.75 3.96
CA ILE A 53 -4.23 18.28 5.22
C ILE A 53 -4.14 17.18 6.27
N GLU A 54 -3.58 17.51 7.43
CA GLU A 54 -3.56 16.61 8.58
C GLU A 54 -4.99 16.28 9.03
N ASN A 55 -5.20 15.02 9.43
CA ASN A 55 -6.47 14.54 9.98
C ASN A 55 -7.70 14.78 9.08
N ASP A 56 -7.53 14.78 7.75
CA ASP A 56 -8.62 15.04 6.79
C ASP A 56 -9.02 13.81 5.96
N TYR A 57 -8.19 12.77 5.97
CA TYR A 57 -8.39 11.58 5.14
C TYR A 57 -9.09 10.46 5.91
N ASP A 58 -10.07 9.83 5.25
CA ASP A 58 -10.84 8.71 5.80
C ASP A 58 -10.19 7.37 5.44
N THR A 59 -9.47 7.32 4.31
CA THR A 59 -8.88 6.10 3.76
C THR A 59 -7.46 6.36 3.28
N CYS A 60 -6.52 5.49 3.63
CA CYS A 60 -5.18 5.43 3.04
C CYS A 60 -5.00 4.10 2.30
N THR A 61 -4.39 4.17 1.11
CA THR A 61 -4.02 2.98 0.34
C THR A 61 -2.50 2.91 0.16
N MET A 62 -1.97 1.69 0.24
CA MET A 62 -0.59 1.37 -0.11
C MET A 62 -0.57 0.13 -0.97
N PHE A 63 -0.02 0.25 -2.17
CA PHE A 63 -0.01 -0.83 -3.14
C PHE A 63 1.43 -1.20 -3.52
N PHE A 64 1.87 -2.39 -3.10
CA PHE A 64 3.24 -2.91 -3.20
C PHE A 64 4.35 -1.96 -2.72
N TYR A 65 4.00 -0.99 -1.88
CA TYR A 65 4.89 0.10 -1.55
C TYR A 65 5.82 -0.22 -0.38
N LEU A 66 5.31 -0.82 0.70
CA LEU A 66 6.14 -1.14 1.87
C LEU A 66 7.28 -2.11 1.53
N SER A 67 7.07 -3.09 0.64
CA SER A 67 8.12 -3.99 0.20
C SER A 67 9.22 -3.29 -0.60
N SER A 68 8.91 -2.21 -1.32
CA SER A 68 9.91 -1.40 -2.01
C SER A 68 10.89 -0.71 -1.04
N LEU A 69 10.46 -0.46 0.19
CA LEU A 69 11.29 0.17 1.23
C LEU A 69 12.31 -0.81 1.81
N TRP A 70 13.57 -0.40 1.78
CA TRP A 70 14.71 -1.22 2.17
C TRP A 70 14.76 -1.60 3.66
N SER A 71 14.30 -0.73 4.57
CA SER A 71 14.50 -0.87 6.01
C SER A 71 13.21 -0.75 6.80
N SER A 72 13.11 -1.45 7.92
CA SER A 72 11.97 -1.33 8.85
C SER A 72 11.86 0.07 9.45
N PHE A 73 12.97 0.79 9.59
CA PHE A 73 12.97 2.18 10.04
C PHE A 73 12.27 3.10 9.04
N SER A 74 12.60 2.96 7.74
CA SER A 74 11.92 3.71 6.68
C SER A 74 10.42 3.41 6.62
N LYS A 75 10.03 2.14 6.76
CA LYS A 75 8.62 1.74 6.86
C LYS A 75 7.93 2.39 8.07
N ALA A 76 8.57 2.34 9.24
CA ALA A 76 8.02 2.91 10.47
C ALA A 76 7.83 4.44 10.35
N LYS A 77 8.84 5.15 9.84
CA LYS A 77 8.79 6.61 9.65
C LYS A 77 7.69 7.01 8.66
N LEU A 78 7.53 6.26 7.57
CA LEU A 78 6.45 6.48 6.61
C LEU A 78 5.08 6.29 7.27
N LEU A 79 4.89 5.20 8.01
CA LEU A 79 3.62 4.92 8.68
C LEU A 79 3.30 5.97 9.75
N GLU A 80 4.30 6.40 10.51
CA GLU A 80 4.15 7.50 11.47
C GLU A 80 3.69 8.80 10.78
N GLU A 81 4.31 9.14 9.65
CA GLU A 81 3.95 10.33 8.89
C GLU A 81 2.52 10.27 8.36
N ILE A 82 2.15 9.16 7.72
CA ILE A 82 0.80 8.97 7.13
C ILE A 82 -0.29 8.95 8.18
N THR A 83 0.03 8.44 9.37
CA THR A 83 -0.90 8.42 10.50
C THR A 83 -1.36 9.83 10.88
N LYS A 84 -0.55 10.89 10.64
CA LYS A 84 -0.95 12.27 10.90
C LYS A 84 -2.05 12.75 9.95
N TYR A 85 -2.08 12.23 8.73
CA TYR A 85 -3.05 12.63 7.70
C TYR A 85 -4.40 11.94 7.86
N LEU A 86 -4.43 10.74 8.45
CA LEU A 86 -5.67 9.99 8.67
C LEU A 86 -6.47 10.48 9.89
N LYS A 87 -7.79 10.51 9.75
CA LYS A 87 -8.72 10.68 10.88
C LYS A 87 -8.65 9.53 11.87
N VAL A 88 -8.95 9.79 13.14
CA VAL A 88 -9.29 8.71 14.09
C VAL A 88 -10.48 7.92 13.54
N GLY A 89 -10.39 6.59 13.54
CA GLY A 89 -11.36 5.73 12.85
C GLY A 89 -11.13 5.59 11.34
N GLY A 90 -10.19 6.33 10.76
CA GLY A 90 -9.77 6.21 9.37
C GLY A 90 -9.12 4.85 9.09
N LYS A 91 -9.25 4.37 7.85
CA LYS A 91 -8.85 3.03 7.44
C LYS A 91 -7.57 3.07 6.62
N ILE A 92 -6.66 2.12 6.86
CA ILE A 92 -5.52 1.86 5.98
C ILE A 92 -5.68 0.50 5.32
N TYR A 93 -5.46 0.47 4.00
CA TYR A 93 -5.48 -0.72 3.16
C TYR A 93 -4.11 -0.91 2.55
N ILE A 94 -3.47 -2.04 2.88
CA ILE A 94 -2.14 -2.36 2.38
C ILE A 94 -2.25 -3.65 1.59
N TRP A 95 -1.97 -3.59 0.29
CA TRP A 95 -1.63 -4.75 -0.52
C TRP A 95 -0.13 -4.72 -0.74
N ASP A 96 0.58 -5.75 -0.31
CA ASP A 96 2.03 -5.78 -0.45
C ASP A 96 2.51 -7.20 -0.73
N ILE A 97 3.81 -7.37 -0.98
CA ILE A 97 4.40 -8.67 -1.27
C ILE A 97 5.36 -9.10 -0.17
N ASN A 98 5.20 -10.34 0.29
CA ASN A 98 6.14 -11.04 1.12
C ASN A 98 7.46 -11.19 0.35
N LYS A 99 8.53 -10.73 0.96
CA LYS A 99 9.89 -10.78 0.43
C LYS A 99 10.87 -10.95 1.56
N GLU A 100 11.70 -11.98 1.46
CA GLU A 100 12.81 -12.19 2.38
C GLU A 100 14.13 -11.62 1.82
N PRO A 101 15.12 -11.38 2.70
CA PRO A 101 16.47 -11.02 2.26
C PRO A 101 17.03 -12.05 1.28
N LYS A 102 17.87 -11.59 0.35
CA LYS A 102 18.46 -12.35 -0.78
C LYS A 102 17.47 -12.81 -1.85
N GLN A 103 16.16 -12.64 -1.66
CA GLN A 103 15.19 -12.86 -2.72
C GLN A 103 15.11 -11.64 -3.64
N ILE A 104 14.87 -11.92 -4.92
CA ILE A 104 14.52 -10.92 -5.93
C ILE A 104 13.08 -11.19 -6.34
N VAL A 105 12.28 -10.13 -6.44
CA VAL A 105 10.90 -10.21 -6.92
C VAL A 105 10.85 -9.61 -8.33
N ASN A 106 10.31 -10.37 -9.28
CA ASN A 106 10.03 -9.90 -10.64
C ASN A 106 8.78 -10.62 -11.13
N ASN A 107 7.63 -10.13 -10.72
CA ASN A 107 6.34 -10.78 -10.93
C ASN A 107 5.47 -9.93 -11.84
N LYS A 108 4.74 -10.58 -12.74
CA LYS A 108 3.61 -9.96 -13.42
C LYS A 108 2.42 -10.01 -12.46
N ILE A 109 1.76 -8.89 -12.24
CA ILE A 109 0.55 -8.82 -11.42
C ILE A 109 -0.64 -8.57 -12.34
N MET A 110 -1.70 -9.34 -12.16
CA MET A 110 -3.00 -9.17 -12.82
C MET A 110 -4.04 -8.82 -11.75
N ALA A 111 -4.34 -7.53 -11.62
CA ALA A 111 -5.35 -7.04 -10.67
C ALA A 111 -6.73 -7.06 -11.32
N VAL A 112 -7.65 -7.86 -10.76
CA VAL A 112 -9.05 -7.93 -11.20
C VAL A 112 -9.86 -6.92 -10.41
N LEU A 113 -10.30 -5.86 -11.07
CA LEU A 113 -10.95 -4.69 -10.45
C LEU A 113 -12.43 -4.94 -10.16
N PRO A 114 -13.09 -4.11 -9.32
CA PRO A 114 -14.54 -4.14 -9.10
C PRO A 114 -15.37 -4.08 -10.38
N SER A 115 -14.91 -3.32 -11.38
CA SER A 115 -15.55 -3.23 -12.70
C SER A 115 -15.44 -4.49 -13.55
N GLY A 116 -14.70 -5.51 -13.10
CA GLY A 116 -14.36 -6.70 -13.89
C GLY A 116 -13.18 -6.51 -14.84
N LYS A 117 -12.71 -5.26 -15.04
CA LYS A 117 -11.50 -4.98 -15.83
C LYS A 117 -10.26 -5.58 -15.16
N ILE A 118 -9.30 -5.99 -15.99
CA ILE A 118 -8.01 -6.50 -15.54
C ILE A 118 -6.95 -5.42 -15.79
N LYS A 119 -6.23 -5.05 -14.73
CA LYS A 119 -5.05 -4.18 -14.83
C LYS A 119 -3.79 -5.03 -14.68
N GLU A 120 -2.94 -5.00 -15.70
CA GLU A 120 -1.69 -5.76 -15.71
C GLU A 120 -0.49 -4.82 -15.55
N PHE A 121 0.47 -5.21 -14.73
CA PHE A 121 1.74 -4.50 -14.57
C PHE A 121 2.83 -5.46 -14.08
N ASN A 122 4.08 -5.05 -14.22
CA ASN A 122 5.22 -5.82 -13.70
C ASN A 122 5.71 -5.17 -12.41
N PHE A 123 5.68 -5.92 -11.31
CA PHE A 123 6.27 -5.50 -10.05
C PHE A 123 7.69 -6.07 -9.93
N LYS A 124 8.66 -5.19 -9.73
CA LYS A 124 10.07 -5.55 -9.60
C LYS A 124 10.65 -4.98 -8.32
N ASN A 125 11.26 -5.84 -7.52
CA ASN A 125 12.08 -5.47 -6.38
C ASN A 125 13.37 -6.27 -6.41
N LEU A 126 14.42 -5.62 -6.89
CA LEU A 126 15.75 -6.22 -7.06
C LEU A 126 16.64 -6.06 -5.81
N ASN A 127 16.18 -5.30 -4.81
CA ASN A 127 16.98 -5.02 -3.63
C ASN A 127 17.13 -6.28 -2.77
N PRO A 128 18.34 -6.84 -2.61
CA PRO A 128 18.52 -8.08 -1.85
C PRO A 128 18.41 -7.86 -0.33
N LEU A 129 18.44 -6.62 0.16
CA LEU A 129 18.37 -6.31 1.59
C LEU A 129 16.95 -6.04 2.09
N SER A 130 16.00 -5.76 1.19
CA SER A 130 14.63 -5.46 1.58
C SER A 130 13.93 -6.70 2.13
N LYS A 131 13.31 -6.53 3.30
CA LYS A 131 12.39 -7.49 3.89
C LYS A 131 11.01 -6.87 4.04
N SER A 132 9.98 -7.59 3.65
CA SER A 132 8.58 -7.25 3.91
C SER A 132 7.84 -8.54 4.16
N SER A 133 7.03 -8.57 5.21
CA SER A 133 6.13 -9.69 5.44
C SER A 133 4.83 -9.18 6.05
N LEU A 134 3.78 -9.98 5.97
CA LEU A 134 2.52 -9.73 6.66
C LEU A 134 2.77 -9.43 8.15
N GLU A 135 3.52 -10.28 8.85
CA GLU A 135 3.77 -10.16 10.29
C GLU A 135 4.56 -8.88 10.63
N LEU A 136 5.56 -8.54 9.80
CA LEU A 136 6.35 -7.33 9.99
C LEU A 136 5.49 -6.08 9.82
N ASN A 137 4.69 -6.03 8.76
CA ASN A 137 3.84 -4.88 8.46
C ASN A 137 2.71 -4.73 9.50
N GLU A 138 2.10 -5.84 9.95
CA GLU A 138 1.12 -5.84 11.05
C GLU A 138 1.72 -5.26 12.33
N ARG A 139 2.92 -5.72 12.73
CA ARG A 139 3.60 -5.23 13.94
C ARG A 139 3.90 -3.73 13.88
N LEU A 140 4.23 -3.21 12.70
CA LEU A 140 4.44 -1.77 12.53
C LEU A 140 3.14 -0.98 12.67
N LEU A 141 2.02 -1.49 12.14
CA LEU A 141 0.71 -0.87 12.21
C LEU A 141 0.11 -0.87 13.62
N GLN A 142 0.31 -1.94 14.39
CA GLN A 142 -0.28 -2.09 15.73
C GLN A 142 0.07 -0.97 16.72
N LYS A 143 1.08 -0.14 16.43
CA LYS A 143 1.41 1.06 17.20
C LYS A 143 0.33 2.14 17.15
N TYR A 144 -0.40 2.23 16.04
CA TYR A 144 -1.36 3.31 15.77
C TYR A 144 -2.73 2.79 15.32
N TYR A 145 -2.82 1.52 14.94
CA TYR A 145 -4.01 0.94 14.32
C TYR A 145 -4.44 -0.36 14.98
N LYS A 146 -5.75 -0.59 15.00
CA LYS A 146 -6.36 -1.90 15.26
C LYS A 146 -6.50 -2.63 13.92
N ILE A 147 -5.89 -3.82 13.81
CA ILE A 147 -6.05 -4.68 12.63
C ILE A 147 -7.48 -5.24 12.58
N GLU A 148 -8.19 -5.04 11.46
CA GLU A 148 -9.53 -5.59 11.24
C GLU A 148 -9.50 -6.84 10.35
N GLU A 149 -8.63 -6.86 9.35
CA GLU A 149 -8.60 -7.92 8.35
C GLU A 149 -7.16 -8.19 7.89
N ARG A 150 -6.88 -9.46 7.64
CA ARG A 150 -5.64 -9.91 7.03
C ARG A 150 -5.91 -11.04 6.06
N LYS A 151 -5.22 -11.04 4.94
CA LYS A 151 -5.27 -12.13 3.97
C LYS A 151 -3.88 -12.36 3.39
N LEU A 152 -3.59 -13.61 3.07
CA LEU A 152 -2.35 -14.02 2.43
C LEU A 152 -2.71 -14.92 1.25
N TRP A 153 -2.20 -14.58 0.07
CA TRP A 153 -2.43 -15.31 -1.17
C TRP A 153 -1.12 -15.42 -1.93
N GLU A 154 -0.55 -16.63 -1.95
CA GLU A 154 0.82 -16.86 -2.40
C GLU A 154 1.79 -15.90 -1.68
N ASP A 155 2.41 -14.99 -2.42
CA ASP A 155 3.33 -13.99 -1.86
C ASP A 155 2.64 -12.67 -1.56
N ILE A 156 1.40 -12.44 -2.00
CA ILE A 156 0.71 -11.17 -1.77
C ILE A 156 -0.02 -11.24 -0.44
N HIS A 157 0.20 -10.25 0.41
CA HIS A 157 -0.58 -10.07 1.62
C HIS A 157 -1.40 -8.80 1.57
N PHE A 158 -2.54 -8.85 2.26
CA PHE A 158 -3.43 -7.73 2.47
C PHE A 158 -3.64 -7.49 3.95
N ILE A 159 -3.63 -6.21 4.34
CA ILE A 159 -3.97 -5.77 5.69
C ILE A 159 -4.99 -4.63 5.57
N LYS A 160 -6.08 -4.74 6.35
CA LYS A 160 -6.99 -3.64 6.65
C LYS A 160 -6.87 -3.31 8.13
N ALA A 161 -6.62 -2.06 8.46
CA ALA A 161 -6.54 -1.61 9.84
C ALA A 161 -7.22 -0.25 10.03
N VAL A 162 -7.65 0.03 11.26
CA VAL A 162 -8.37 1.25 11.64
C VAL A 162 -7.53 2.04 12.65
N LYS A 163 -7.35 3.33 12.40
CA LYS A 163 -6.61 4.23 13.30
C LYS A 163 -7.33 4.34 14.64
N ILE A 164 -6.59 4.13 15.72
CA ILE A 164 -7.08 4.24 17.11
C ILE A 164 -7.16 5.70 17.53
#